data_AF-A0A8C6R7T1-F1
#
_entry.id   AF-A0A8C6R7T1-F1
#
_cell.length_a   1.000
_cell.length_b   1.000
_cell.length_c   1.000
_cell.angle_alpha   90.00
_cell.angle_beta   90.00
_cell.angle_gamma   90.00
#
_symmetry.space_group_name_H-M   'P 1'
#
loop_
_entity.id
_entity.type
_entity.pdbx_description
1 polymer ?
#
loop_
_entity_poly.entity_id
_entity_poly.type
_entity_poly.pdbx_seq_one_letter_code
_entity_poly.pdbx_strand_id
1 'polypeptide(L)'
;TVIFIRDKNSHGQEVSGYIDYAHRLKTEDFEVYFTGKRKLLPRTTDMSFYNWDSHVAICNSSPNYQVIADNPEGLLFKYKRDRTILNVDPRAHPGDNSTRVPIQTELYTHAVLFDHIYRRKI
;
A
#
# COMPACT_ATOMS: atom_id res chain seq x y z
N THR A 1 6.02 -0.54 6.82
CA THR A 1 5.96 -0.82 5.38
C THR A 1 4.54 -0.62 4.87
N VAL A 2 4.40 0.14 3.79
CA VAL A 2 3.21 0.16 2.93
C VAL A 2 3.57 -0.56 1.64
N ILE A 3 2.71 -1.44 1.15
CA ILE A 3 2.94 -2.21 -0.08
C ILE A 3 1.99 -1.69 -1.15
N PHE A 4 2.51 -1.27 -2.29
CA PHE A 4 1.72 -1.07 -3.49
C PHE A 4 1.71 -2.36 -4.32
N ILE A 5 0.52 -2.78 -4.75
CA ILE A 5 0.35 -3.87 -5.72
C ILE A 5 -0.59 -3.39 -6.82
N ARG A 6 -0.26 -3.71 -8.06
CA ARG A 6 -1.16 -3.70 -9.22
C ARG A 6 -1.09 -5.06 -9.89
N ASP A 7 -2.23 -5.72 -10.01
CA ASP A 7 -2.35 -7.00 -10.72
C ASP A 7 -3.82 -7.33 -11.03
N LYS A 8 -4.07 -8.48 -11.66
CA LYS A 8 -5.43 -8.96 -11.95
C LYS A 8 -6.02 -9.77 -10.79
N ASN A 9 -7.29 -9.50 -10.46
CA ASN A 9 -8.05 -10.31 -9.52
C ASN A 9 -8.55 -11.62 -10.15
N SER A 10 -9.25 -12.46 -9.37
CA SER A 10 -9.78 -13.75 -9.85
C SER A 10 -10.80 -13.65 -10.98
N HIS A 11 -11.38 -12.48 -11.20
CA HIS A 11 -12.31 -12.19 -12.31
C HIS A 11 -11.57 -11.62 -13.53
N GLY A 12 -10.24 -11.55 -13.50
CA GLY A 12 -9.42 -11.00 -14.59
C GLY A 12 -9.38 -9.46 -14.64
N GLN A 13 -10.06 -8.77 -13.71
CA GLN A 13 -10.08 -7.31 -13.63
C GLN A 13 -8.78 -6.79 -13.05
N GLU A 14 -8.28 -5.70 -13.61
CA GLU A 14 -7.09 -5.06 -13.12
C GLU A 14 -7.40 -4.20 -11.89
N VAL A 15 -6.67 -4.44 -10.80
CA VAL A 15 -6.82 -3.71 -9.54
C VAL A 15 -5.46 -3.21 -9.07
N SER A 16 -5.46 -2.08 -8.38
CA SER A 16 -4.27 -1.57 -7.70
C SER A 16 -4.60 -0.94 -6.35
N GLY A 17 -3.63 -0.87 -5.46
CA GLY A 17 -3.83 -0.24 -4.17
C GLY A 17 -2.64 -0.35 -3.24
N TYR A 18 -2.74 0.41 -2.16
CA TYR A 18 -1.75 0.51 -1.10
C TYR A 18 -2.26 -0.23 0.14
N ILE A 19 -1.43 -1.13 0.67
CA ILE A 19 -1.74 -2.03 1.79
C ILE A 19 -0.85 -1.66 2.97
N ASP A 20 -1.45 -1.40 4.13
CA ASP A 20 -0.72 -1.35 5.40
C ASP A 20 -0.32 -2.76 5.79
N TYR A 21 0.93 -3.15 5.47
CA TYR A 21 1.41 -4.51 5.69
C TYR A 21 1.34 -4.92 7.16
N ALA A 22 1.69 -4.02 8.09
CA ALA A 22 1.68 -4.32 9.50
C ALA A 22 0.26 -4.54 10.04
N HIS A 23 -0.73 -3.82 9.50
CA HIS A 23 -2.14 -4.07 9.83
C HIS A 23 -2.64 -5.37 9.20
N ARG A 24 -2.34 -5.61 7.92
CA ARG A 24 -2.77 -6.81 7.20
C ARG A 24 -2.23 -8.08 7.85
N LEU A 25 -0.94 -8.09 8.21
CA LEU A 25 -0.27 -9.21 8.88
C LEU A 25 -0.89 -9.56 10.25
N LYS A 26 -1.49 -8.59 10.95
CA LYS A 26 -2.14 -8.81 12.26
C LYS A 26 -3.58 -9.30 12.17
N THR A 27 -4.24 -9.03 11.05
CA THR A 27 -5.70 -9.21 10.91
C THR A 27 -6.08 -10.34 9.95
N GLU A 28 -5.09 -11.00 9.35
CA GLU A 28 -5.28 -12.05 8.39
C GLU A 28 -4.17 -13.10 8.50
N ASP A 29 -4.49 -14.35 8.16
CA ASP A 29 -3.51 -15.41 8.02
C ASP A 29 -2.68 -15.22 6.74
N PHE A 30 -1.37 -15.02 6.92
CA PHE A 30 -0.42 -14.83 5.83
C PHE A 30 0.21 -16.12 5.33
N GLU A 31 -0.03 -17.27 5.97
CA GLU A 31 0.50 -18.56 5.52
C GLU A 31 0.10 -18.84 4.07
N VAL A 32 -1.14 -18.50 3.69
CA VAL A 32 -1.62 -18.70 2.31
C VAL A 32 -0.87 -17.88 1.27
N TYR A 33 -0.32 -16.73 1.64
CA TYR A 33 0.49 -15.89 0.75
C TYR A 33 1.93 -16.40 0.70
N PHE A 34 2.51 -16.73 1.84
CA PHE A 34 3.89 -17.23 1.93
C PHE A 34 4.06 -18.60 1.28
N THR A 35 3.02 -19.45 1.33
CA THR A 35 3.01 -20.75 0.65
C THR A 35 2.61 -20.66 -0.83
N GLY A 36 2.29 -19.47 -1.33
CA GLY A 36 1.89 -19.26 -2.73
C GLY A 36 0.49 -19.79 -3.08
N LYS A 37 -0.28 -20.28 -2.11
CA LYS A 37 -1.67 -20.75 -2.32
C LYS A 37 -2.59 -19.63 -2.81
N ARG A 38 -2.30 -18.38 -2.44
CA ARG A 38 -3.02 -17.18 -2.89
C ARG A 38 -2.02 -16.06 -3.16
N LYS A 39 -2.35 -15.17 -4.11
CA LYS A 39 -1.67 -13.88 -4.27
C LYS A 39 -2.21 -12.86 -3.28
N LEU A 40 -1.34 -12.00 -2.74
CA LEU A 40 -1.77 -10.84 -1.98
C LEU A 40 -2.26 -9.78 -2.98
N LEU A 41 -3.53 -9.39 -2.89
CA LEU A 41 -4.12 -8.38 -3.75
C LEU A 41 -4.79 -7.29 -2.90
N PRO A 42 -4.81 -6.03 -3.37
CA PRO A 42 -5.52 -4.95 -2.70
C PRO A 42 -7.00 -5.25 -2.53
N ARG A 43 -7.55 -4.86 -1.38
CA ARG A 43 -8.97 -4.99 -1.03
C ARG A 43 -9.57 -3.62 -0.79
N THR A 44 -10.90 -3.54 -0.90
CA THR A 44 -11.67 -2.31 -0.62
C THR A 44 -11.53 -1.81 0.82
N THR A 45 -10.97 -2.62 1.74
CA THR A 45 -10.70 -2.27 3.14
C THR A 45 -9.24 -1.85 3.41
N ASP A 46 -8.37 -1.92 2.41
CA ASP A 46 -6.99 -1.46 2.53
C ASP A 46 -6.90 0.07 2.39
N MET A 47 -5.68 0.62 2.50
CA MET A 47 -5.48 2.06 2.53
C MET A 47 -5.95 2.74 1.24
N SER A 48 -5.82 2.03 0.13
CA SER A 48 -6.54 2.37 -1.09
C SER A 48 -6.84 1.12 -1.91
N PHE A 49 -7.85 1.25 -2.74
CA PHE A 49 -8.24 0.29 -3.75
C PHE A 49 -8.71 1.04 -4.98
N TYR A 50 -8.24 0.63 -6.14
CA TYR A 50 -8.68 1.13 -7.43
C TYR A 50 -8.94 -0.04 -8.36
N ASN A 51 -10.13 -0.10 -8.93
CA ASN A 51 -10.46 -1.03 -10.00
C ASN A 51 -10.36 -0.28 -11.33
N TRP A 52 -9.48 -0.74 -12.22
CA TRP A 52 -9.18 -0.06 -13.48
C TRP A 52 -10.29 -0.24 -14.51
N ASP A 53 -11.03 -1.35 -14.44
CA ASP A 53 -12.14 -1.64 -15.35
C ASP A 53 -13.39 -0.81 -15.00
N SER A 54 -13.71 -0.67 -13.70
CA SER A 54 -14.90 0.08 -13.26
C SER A 54 -14.61 1.52 -12.84
N HIS A 55 -13.34 1.92 -12.78
CA HIS A 55 -12.87 3.21 -12.26
C HIS A 55 -13.30 3.52 -10.82
N VAL A 56 -13.66 2.50 -10.04
CA VAL A 56 -14.04 2.67 -8.63
C VAL A 56 -12.77 2.83 -7.78
N ALA A 57 -12.69 3.96 -7.08
CA ALA A 57 -11.64 4.28 -6.11
C ALA A 57 -12.20 4.28 -4.68
N ILE A 58 -11.49 3.64 -3.76
CA ILE A 58 -11.80 3.63 -2.32
C ILE A 58 -10.51 3.94 -1.56
N CYS A 59 -10.61 4.78 -0.54
CA CYS A 59 -9.49 5.13 0.33
C CYS A 59 -9.93 5.00 1.80
N ASN A 60 -9.15 4.30 2.61
CA ASN A 60 -9.47 4.09 4.03
C ASN A 60 -8.25 4.36 4.89
N SER A 61 -8.41 5.05 6.01
CA SER A 61 -7.33 5.11 7.00
C SER A 61 -7.18 3.78 7.72
N SER A 62 -5.95 3.29 7.86
CA SER A 62 -5.63 2.10 8.67
C SER A 62 -5.37 2.50 10.13
N PRO A 63 -5.17 1.55 11.05
CA PRO A 63 -4.72 1.88 12.40
C PRO A 63 -3.37 2.60 12.46
N ASN A 64 -2.47 2.40 11.49
CA ASN A 64 -1.14 3.01 11.47
C ASN A 64 -1.06 4.28 10.62
N TYR A 65 -1.87 4.40 9.56
CA TYR A 65 -1.79 5.52 8.61
C TYR A 65 -3.12 6.23 8.47
N GLN A 66 -3.07 7.56 8.42
CA GLN A 66 -4.15 8.38 7.91
C GLN A 66 -3.95 8.58 6.40
N VAL A 67 -5.00 8.34 5.62
CA VAL A 67 -4.99 8.60 4.18
C VAL A 67 -5.46 10.02 3.90
N ILE A 68 -4.69 10.75 3.08
CA ILE A 68 -5.01 12.12 2.63
C ILE A 68 -5.18 12.04 1.13
N ALA A 69 -6.44 12.01 0.68
CA ALA A 69 -6.82 11.77 -0.72
C ALA A 69 -7.27 13.05 -1.47
N ASP A 70 -7.45 14.16 -0.75
CA ASP A 70 -7.88 15.48 -1.24
C ASP A 70 -6.71 16.44 -1.53
N ASN A 71 -5.48 15.96 -1.40
CA ASN A 71 -4.29 16.74 -1.68
C ASN A 71 -4.11 16.95 -3.21
N PRO A 72 -3.95 18.20 -3.70
CA PRO A 72 -3.81 18.49 -5.13
C PRO A 72 -2.61 17.81 -5.81
N GLU A 73 -1.55 17.53 -5.06
CA GLU A 73 -0.35 16.86 -5.57
C GLU A 73 -0.48 15.33 -5.61
N GLY A 74 -1.65 14.80 -5.25
CA GLY A 74 -1.93 13.37 -5.25
C GLY A 74 -1.96 12.75 -3.84
N LEU A 75 -2.06 11.42 -3.82
CA LEU A 75 -2.31 10.65 -2.61
C LEU A 75 -1.12 10.70 -1.64
N LEU A 76 -1.40 10.99 -0.37
CA LEU A 76 -0.41 10.99 0.70
C LEU A 76 -0.85 10.08 1.86
N PHE A 77 0.12 9.52 2.57
CA PHE A 77 -0.12 8.74 3.78
C PHE A 77 0.61 9.34 4.96
N LYS A 78 -0.13 9.73 5.98
CA LYS A 78 0.46 10.24 7.22
C LYS A 78 0.60 9.13 8.24
N TYR A 79 1.83 8.82 8.65
CA TYR A 79 2.05 7.85 9.72
C TYR A 79 1.55 8.45 11.04
N LYS A 80 0.60 7.77 11.70
CA LYS A 80 -0.16 8.37 12.82
C LYS A 80 0.71 8.64 14.05
N ARG A 81 1.74 7.83 14.27
CA ARG A 81 2.55 7.88 15.50
C ARG A 81 3.45 9.11 15.56
N ASP A 82 4.16 9.42 14.48
CA ASP A 82 5.09 10.56 14.42
C ASP A 82 4.61 11.71 13.53
N ARG A 83 3.47 11.53 12.85
CA ARG A 83 2.80 12.50 11.97
C ARG A 83 3.58 12.82 10.69
N THR A 84 4.63 12.06 10.38
CA THR A 84 5.38 12.22 9.14
C THR A 84 4.55 11.82 7.92
N ILE A 85 4.85 12.44 6.78
CA ILE A 85 4.17 12.18 5.51
C ILE A 85 5.01 11.21 4.67
N LEU A 86 4.37 10.14 4.23
CA LEU A 86 4.83 9.27 3.17
C LEU A 86 4.17 9.70 1.86
N ASN A 87 4.96 10.20 0.92
CA ASN A 87 4.53 10.56 -0.43
C ASN A 87 4.70 9.36 -1.36
N VAL A 88 3.63 8.96 -2.06
CA VAL A 88 3.63 7.79 -2.94
C VAL A 88 3.66 8.13 -4.43
N ASP A 89 3.75 9.41 -4.80
CA ASP A 89 3.98 9.83 -6.18
C ASP A 89 5.32 9.26 -6.69
N PRO A 90 5.36 8.46 -7.78
CA PRO A 90 6.58 7.92 -8.37
C PRO A 90 7.63 8.98 -8.75
N ARG A 91 7.25 10.25 -8.90
CA ARG A 91 8.15 11.35 -9.28
C ARG A 91 8.66 12.17 -8.10
N ALA A 92 8.06 12.02 -6.92
CA ALA A 92 8.46 12.74 -5.71
C ALA A 92 9.36 11.90 -4.80
N HIS A 93 10.06 12.58 -3.88
CA HIS A 93 10.76 11.94 -2.78
C HIS A 93 9.75 11.36 -1.78
N PRO A 94 9.93 10.12 -1.28
CA PRO A 94 8.92 9.44 -0.46
C PRO A 94 8.69 10.06 0.92
N GLY A 95 9.59 10.94 1.37
CA GLY A 95 9.51 11.64 2.65
C GLY A 95 10.62 11.24 3.61
N ASP A 96 10.66 11.90 4.77
CA ASP A 96 11.70 11.67 5.77
C ASP A 96 11.63 10.26 6.35
N ASN A 97 12.80 9.66 6.59
CA ASN A 97 12.94 8.29 7.09
C ASN A 97 12.16 7.25 6.28
N SER A 98 11.88 7.56 5.01
CA SER A 98 11.06 6.74 4.14
C SER A 98 11.85 6.36 2.89
N THR A 99 11.70 5.12 2.44
CA THR A 99 12.26 4.64 1.17
C THR A 99 11.15 4.16 0.25
N ARG A 100 11.43 4.13 -1.05
CA ARG A 100 10.57 3.54 -2.07
C ARG A 100 11.39 2.59 -2.92
N VAL A 101 11.03 1.31 -2.91
CA VAL A 101 11.75 0.25 -3.60
C VAL A 101 10.80 -0.46 -4.56
N PRO A 102 10.92 -0.23 -5.88
CA PRO A 102 10.24 -1.04 -6.88
C PRO A 102 10.74 -2.49 -6.79
N ILE A 103 9.82 -3.44 -6.83
CA ILE A 103 10.14 -4.87 -6.76
C ILE A 103 10.01 -5.46 -8.16
N GLN A 104 11.12 -5.97 -8.70
CA GLN A 104 11.10 -6.76 -9.92
C GLN A 104 10.62 -8.17 -9.58
N THR A 105 9.49 -8.56 -10.18
CA THR A 105 8.86 -9.86 -9.92
C THR A 105 7.97 -10.26 -11.10
N GLU A 106 7.79 -11.56 -11.30
CA GLU A 106 6.80 -12.12 -12.23
C GLU A 106 5.45 -12.37 -11.55
N LEU A 107 5.37 -12.22 -10.22
CA LEU A 107 4.16 -12.52 -9.45
C LEU A 107 3.08 -11.45 -9.63
N TYR A 108 3.48 -10.20 -9.80
CA TYR A 108 2.57 -9.05 -9.94
C TYR A 108 2.96 -8.23 -11.16
N THR A 109 1.96 -7.61 -11.81
CA THR A 109 2.21 -6.65 -12.89
C THR A 109 3.07 -5.48 -12.40
N HIS A 110 2.86 -5.00 -11.18
CA HIS A 110 3.71 -4.00 -10.54
C HIS A 110 3.63 -4.11 -9.02
N ALA A 111 4.77 -4.06 -8.34
CA ALA A 111 4.85 -4.03 -6.88
C ALA A 111 5.91 -3.02 -6.40
N VAL A 112 5.61 -2.28 -5.34
CA VAL A 112 6.52 -1.31 -4.73
C VAL A 112 6.41 -1.40 -3.21
N LEU A 113 7.55 -1.41 -2.53
CA LEU A 113 7.62 -1.31 -1.07
C LEU A 113 7.95 0.11 -0.66
N PHE A 114 7.20 0.62 0.31
CA PHE A 114 7.47 1.88 0.99
C PHE A 114 7.78 1.60 2.45
N ASP A 115 9.04 1.68 2.84
CA ASP A 115 9.46 1.46 4.21
C ASP A 115 9.64 2.78 4.93
N HIS A 116 8.92 2.94 6.03
CA HIS A 116 9.02 4.08 6.93
C HIS A 116 9.65 3.63 8.24
N ILE A 117 10.79 4.21 8.59
CA ILE A 117 11.59 3.84 9.76
C ILE A 117 11.31 4.83 10.89
N TYR A 118 10.55 4.37 11.88
CA TYR A 118 10.41 5.08 13.15
C TYR A 118 11.46 4.56 14.15
N ARG A 119 12.47 5.38 14.46
CA ARG A 119 13.38 5.11 15.58
C ARG A 119 12.79 5.69 16.86
N ARG A 120 12.54 4.84 17.87
CA ARG A 120 12.35 5.35 19.24
C ARG A 120 13.66 6.02 19.66
N LYS A 121 13.59 7.27 20.13
CA LYS A 121 14.67 7.78 20.99
C LYS A 121 14.71 6.88 22.23
N ILE A 122 15.87 6.26 22.47
CA ILE A 122 16.19 5.60 23.72
C ILE A 122 16.39 6.68 24.78
#